data_AF-A0A969WRF7-F1
#
_entry.id   AF-A0A969WRF7-F1
#
_cell.length_a   1.000
_cell.length_b   1.000
_cell.length_c   1.000
_cell.angle_alpha   90.00
_cell.angle_beta   90.00
_cell.angle_gamma   90.00
#
_symmetry.space_group_name_H-M   'P 1'
#
loop_
_entity.id
_entity.type
_entity.pdbx_description
1 polymer ?
#
loop_
_entity_poly.entity_id
_entity_poly.type
_entity_poly.pdbx_seq_one_letter_code
_entity_poly.pdbx_strand_id
1 'polypeptide(L)'
;MKKITFRILMVASAILFIAACTNTKNKESADTVYKANGDAVYPSIEGMIPHAVAVDDKGDNEANHKVQLKVGKLMEVDCNLHNLEGEFEEEALEGYGYEYYVFETNGNVASTMMACPDDTKTEKFISGKDHFISYNSKLTTPVYTPEGYEVRFTTWSVDSESRAEQQPNAEINADAAKLLKSFPEVMDNYDRYVIYLPQQDNEEALRLEVIPGIMKEVDCNTHWLMGEFETETVDGMGYDYMVFESDGNVAATRMACPDNEVVEKFVAADGNFGRYNSQLPVVVFAPKGFQLKYKVWTANDTQVADKM
;
A
#
# COMPACT_ATOMS: atom_id res chain seq x y z
N MET A 1 42.46 -0.94 -102.81
CA MET A 1 41.61 -1.98 -102.19
C MET A 1 41.28 -1.55 -100.77
N LYS A 2 40.05 -1.89 -100.34
CA LYS A 2 39.36 -1.41 -99.14
C LYS A 2 39.98 -1.92 -97.83
N LYS A 3 39.92 -1.02 -96.84
CA LYS A 3 39.70 -1.19 -95.38
C LYS A 3 40.84 -1.75 -94.53
N ILE A 4 41.06 -1.05 -93.41
CA ILE A 4 41.82 -1.30 -92.16
C ILE A 4 42.24 0.13 -91.72
N THR A 5 41.99 0.71 -90.55
CA THR A 5 41.62 0.26 -89.19
C THR A 5 41.27 1.53 -88.40
N PHE A 6 40.21 1.52 -87.59
CA PHE A 6 40.27 1.53 -86.12
C PHE A 6 40.94 2.78 -85.49
N ARG A 7 40.14 3.64 -84.84
CA ARG A 7 40.36 4.04 -83.44
C ARG A 7 39.16 4.77 -82.84
N ILE A 8 38.77 4.22 -81.71
CA ILE A 8 37.77 4.64 -80.72
C ILE A 8 38.29 5.87 -79.96
N LEU A 9 37.42 6.82 -79.65
CA LEU A 9 37.53 7.73 -78.50
C LEU A 9 36.10 8.12 -78.06
N MET A 10 35.53 7.35 -77.14
CA MET A 10 35.23 7.75 -75.74
C MET A 10 34.44 9.05 -75.60
N VAL A 11 33.13 8.91 -75.33
CA VAL A 11 32.37 9.85 -74.51
C VAL A 11 31.71 9.07 -73.38
N ALA A 12 31.96 9.57 -72.18
CA ALA A 12 31.57 9.05 -70.89
C ALA A 12 30.04 9.03 -70.69
N SER A 13 29.56 8.02 -69.96
CA SER A 13 28.47 8.24 -69.02
C SER A 13 28.67 7.31 -67.82
N ALA A 14 28.99 7.93 -66.70
CA ALA A 14 29.14 7.29 -65.41
C ALA A 14 27.74 7.03 -64.83
N ILE A 15 27.43 5.78 -64.54
CA ILE A 15 26.35 5.41 -63.62
C ILE A 15 26.98 4.51 -62.56
N LEU A 16 27.34 5.13 -61.44
CA LEU A 16 27.67 4.42 -60.21
C LEU A 16 26.36 3.88 -59.63
N PHE A 17 26.22 2.55 -59.60
CA PHE A 17 25.33 1.88 -58.65
C PHE A 17 26.04 1.86 -57.29
N ILE A 18 25.71 2.81 -56.41
CA ILE A 18 25.98 2.67 -54.98
C ILE A 18 24.70 2.15 -54.35
N ALA A 19 24.77 0.92 -53.84
CA ALA A 19 23.76 0.36 -52.96
C ALA A 19 23.67 1.22 -51.70
N ALA A 20 22.58 1.97 -51.56
CA ALA A 20 22.24 2.62 -50.31
C ALA A 20 21.66 1.55 -49.38
N CYS A 21 22.49 1.04 -48.46
CA CYS A 21 22.01 0.33 -47.29
C CYS A 21 21.06 1.26 -46.53
N THR A 22 19.79 0.86 -46.46
CA THR A 22 18.81 1.41 -45.56
C THR A 22 19.30 1.20 -44.14
N ASN A 23 19.77 2.25 -43.47
CA ASN A 23 19.89 2.25 -42.02
C ASN A 23 18.49 2.36 -41.44
N THR A 24 17.78 1.23 -41.46
CA THR A 24 16.70 0.94 -40.53
C THR A 24 17.34 1.02 -39.15
N LYS A 25 17.12 2.14 -38.45
CA LYS A 25 17.27 2.16 -37.00
C LYS A 25 16.17 1.22 -36.48
N ASN A 26 16.52 -0.06 -36.36
CA ASN A 26 15.83 -0.98 -35.47
C ASN A 26 15.92 -0.35 -34.08
N LYS A 27 14.85 0.34 -33.68
CA LYS A 27 14.46 0.41 -32.28
C LYS A 27 13.92 -1.00 -31.97
N GLU A 28 14.83 -1.95 -31.79
CA GLU A 28 14.52 -3.11 -30.96
C GLU A 28 14.32 -2.53 -29.55
N SER A 29 13.07 -2.28 -29.17
CA SER A 29 12.74 -2.33 -27.75
C SER A 29 13.00 -3.78 -27.36
N ALA A 30 14.20 -4.06 -26.85
CA ALA A 30 14.43 -5.28 -26.12
C ALA A 30 13.41 -5.26 -24.99
N ASP A 31 12.38 -6.08 -25.12
CA ASP A 31 11.39 -6.30 -24.09
C ASP A 31 12.17 -6.82 -22.87
N THR A 32 12.41 -5.93 -21.90
CA THR A 32 13.23 -6.25 -20.73
C THR A 32 12.45 -7.25 -19.90
N VAL A 33 12.82 -8.52 -20.03
CA VAL A 33 12.25 -9.62 -19.25
C VAL A 33 12.70 -9.46 -17.81
N TYR A 34 11.76 -9.12 -16.93
CA TYR A 34 12.03 -8.93 -15.51
C TYR A 34 11.69 -10.20 -14.70
N LYS A 35 12.62 -10.61 -13.83
CA LYS A 35 12.49 -11.78 -12.94
C LYS A 35 12.84 -11.39 -11.51
N ALA A 36 11.94 -11.68 -10.56
CA ALA A 36 12.11 -11.38 -9.14
C ALA A 36 12.16 -12.62 -8.25
N ASN A 37 11.29 -13.58 -8.55
CA ASN A 37 10.94 -14.69 -7.67
C ASN A 37 11.23 -16.01 -8.39
N GLY A 38 12.52 -16.35 -8.44
CA GLY A 38 13.02 -17.52 -9.18
C GLY A 38 12.89 -17.34 -10.70
N ASP A 39 12.19 -18.26 -11.36
CA ASP A 39 11.99 -18.24 -12.80
C ASP A 39 10.75 -17.43 -13.25
N ALA A 40 10.00 -16.87 -12.30
CA ALA A 40 8.83 -16.04 -12.57
C ALA A 40 9.20 -14.82 -13.41
N VAL A 41 8.61 -14.75 -14.61
CA VAL A 41 8.76 -13.63 -15.55
C VAL A 41 7.54 -12.73 -15.39
N TYR A 42 7.78 -11.49 -14.99
CA TYR A 42 6.75 -10.47 -14.86
C TYR A 42 6.58 -9.70 -16.18
N PRO A 43 5.38 -9.14 -16.45
CA PRO A 43 5.10 -8.45 -17.70
C PRO A 43 5.91 -7.16 -17.85
N SER A 44 6.23 -6.83 -19.11
CA SER A 44 6.72 -5.52 -19.50
C SER A 44 5.50 -4.66 -19.84
N ILE A 45 5.28 -3.57 -19.12
CA ILE A 45 4.11 -2.69 -19.29
C ILE A 45 4.58 -1.41 -19.99
N GLU A 46 3.97 -1.07 -21.13
CA GLU A 46 4.37 0.10 -21.93
C GLU A 46 4.31 1.39 -21.09
N GLY A 47 5.43 2.12 -21.05
CA GLY A 47 5.52 3.40 -20.32
C GLY A 47 5.71 3.27 -18.80
N MET A 48 5.78 2.05 -18.27
CA MET A 48 6.00 1.80 -16.85
C MET A 48 7.39 1.21 -16.58
N ILE A 49 7.97 1.57 -15.45
CA ILE A 49 9.27 1.11 -14.96
C ILE A 49 9.05 0.27 -13.69
N PRO A 50 9.46 -1.01 -13.67
CA PRO A 50 9.38 -1.85 -12.49
C PRO A 50 10.46 -1.51 -11.45
N HIS A 51 10.08 -1.58 -10.17
CA HIS A 51 10.94 -1.35 -9.01
C HIS A 51 10.86 -2.52 -8.01
N ALA A 52 11.97 -2.81 -7.32
CA ALA A 52 12.11 -3.88 -6.33
C ALA A 52 11.74 -3.41 -4.93
N VAL A 53 10.64 -3.94 -4.41
CA VAL A 53 10.38 -3.90 -2.99
C VAL A 53 10.81 -5.25 -2.41
N ALA A 54 12.01 -5.27 -1.83
CA ALA A 54 12.54 -6.39 -1.08
C ALA A 54 12.74 -5.95 0.38
N VAL A 55 12.34 -6.80 1.32
CA VAL A 55 12.44 -6.52 2.76
C VAL A 55 13.36 -7.52 3.44
N ASP A 56 13.98 -7.09 4.53
CA ASP A 56 14.88 -7.94 5.31
C ASP A 56 14.18 -9.17 5.89
N ASP A 57 14.91 -10.28 6.05
CA ASP A 57 14.38 -11.44 6.76
C ASP A 57 14.22 -11.15 8.26
N LYS A 58 12.99 -11.30 8.76
CA LYS A 58 12.65 -11.17 10.20
C LYS A 58 12.27 -12.52 10.84
N GLY A 59 12.40 -13.63 10.11
CA GLY A 59 12.06 -14.97 10.56
C GLY A 59 10.60 -15.06 11.02
N ASP A 60 10.38 -15.66 12.19
CA ASP A 60 9.02 -15.86 12.72
C ASP A 60 8.31 -14.56 13.12
N ASN A 61 9.01 -13.43 13.17
CA ASN A 61 8.44 -12.13 13.53
C ASN A 61 7.85 -11.37 12.34
N GLU A 62 7.89 -11.92 11.12
CA GLU A 62 7.32 -11.26 9.93
C GLU A 62 5.82 -10.96 10.09
N ALA A 63 5.07 -11.79 10.83
CA ALA A 63 3.65 -11.56 11.11
C ALA A 63 3.38 -10.28 11.93
N ASN A 64 4.40 -9.74 12.61
CA ASN A 64 4.33 -8.47 13.34
C ASN A 64 4.84 -7.30 12.49
N HIS A 65 4.94 -7.47 11.17
CA HIS A 65 5.40 -6.44 10.27
C HIS A 65 4.43 -6.22 9.10
N LYS A 66 4.44 -5.00 8.56
CA LYS A 66 3.74 -4.63 7.32
C LYS A 66 4.65 -3.76 6.46
N VAL A 67 4.35 -3.66 5.18
CA VAL A 67 5.06 -2.79 4.25
C VAL A 67 4.07 -1.76 3.70
N GLN A 68 4.42 -0.49 3.82
CA GLN A 68 3.68 0.63 3.23
C GLN A 68 4.40 1.09 1.97
N LEU A 69 3.73 0.98 0.84
CA LEU A 69 4.18 1.48 -0.46
C LEU A 69 3.70 2.92 -0.66
N LYS A 70 4.59 3.75 -1.18
CA LYS A 70 4.33 5.12 -1.62
C LYS A 70 4.98 5.36 -2.97
N VAL A 71 4.19 5.82 -3.93
CA VAL A 71 4.72 6.28 -5.22
C VAL A 71 4.57 7.78 -5.31
N GLY A 72 5.62 8.44 -5.74
CA GLY A 72 5.68 9.89 -5.79
C GLY A 72 6.86 10.40 -6.58
N LYS A 73 7.05 11.72 -6.55
CA LYS A 73 8.22 12.38 -7.14
C LYS A 73 8.68 13.52 -6.25
N LEU A 74 9.98 13.80 -6.30
CA LEU A 74 10.52 15.02 -5.71
C LEU A 74 10.10 16.22 -6.56
N MET A 75 9.55 17.24 -5.91
CA MET A 75 9.22 18.50 -6.56
C MET A 75 9.33 19.67 -5.59
N GLU A 76 9.65 20.85 -6.13
CA GLU A 76 9.66 22.09 -5.36
C GLU A 76 8.23 22.56 -5.07
N VAL A 77 7.88 22.55 -3.80
CA VAL A 77 6.55 22.94 -3.32
C VAL A 77 6.65 24.03 -2.26
N ASP A 78 5.59 24.81 -2.17
CA ASP A 78 5.43 25.85 -1.17
C ASP A 78 5.03 25.27 0.22
N CYS A 79 4.46 26.13 1.06
CA CYS A 79 3.99 25.76 2.39
C CYS A 79 2.68 24.94 2.40
N ASN A 80 2.01 24.79 1.26
CA ASN A 80 0.75 24.05 1.19
C ASN A 80 0.96 22.54 1.35
N LEU A 81 -0.12 21.83 1.66
CA LEU A 81 -0.15 20.38 1.59
C LEU A 81 -0.39 19.99 0.13
N HIS A 82 0.47 19.13 -0.41
CA HIS A 82 0.39 18.64 -1.79
C HIS A 82 0.16 17.14 -1.79
N ASN A 83 -0.70 16.67 -2.68
CA ASN A 83 -1.03 15.25 -2.83
C ASN A 83 -1.05 14.89 -4.32
N LEU A 84 -0.31 13.86 -4.71
CA LEU A 84 -0.33 13.36 -6.10
C LEU A 84 -1.63 12.59 -6.32
N GLU A 85 -2.33 12.87 -7.42
CA GLU A 85 -3.47 12.04 -7.83
C GLU A 85 -2.96 10.73 -8.43
N GLY A 86 -3.29 9.61 -7.80
CA GLY A 86 -2.96 8.28 -8.30
C GLY A 86 -3.32 7.18 -7.32
N GLU A 87 -3.41 5.96 -7.84
CA GLU A 87 -3.81 4.77 -7.09
C GLU A 87 -3.03 3.53 -7.54
N PHE A 88 -3.01 2.53 -6.68
CA PHE A 88 -2.41 1.24 -6.97
C PHE A 88 -3.48 0.27 -7.49
N GLU A 89 -3.20 -0.36 -8.62
CA GLU A 89 -3.86 -1.56 -9.09
C GLU A 89 -3.06 -2.78 -8.67
N GLU A 90 -3.73 -3.77 -8.09
CA GLU A 90 -3.15 -5.04 -7.69
C GLU A 90 -3.41 -6.08 -8.78
N GLU A 91 -2.35 -6.73 -9.23
CA GLU A 91 -2.40 -7.72 -10.28
C GLU A 91 -1.73 -9.03 -9.84
N ALA A 92 -2.28 -10.15 -10.31
CA ALA A 92 -1.76 -11.47 -10.01
C ALA A 92 -1.03 -12.05 -11.23
N LEU A 93 0.21 -12.48 -11.03
CA LEU A 93 1.00 -13.13 -12.07
C LEU A 93 0.44 -14.52 -12.39
N GLU A 94 -0.07 -14.67 -13.62
CA GLU A 94 -0.71 -15.91 -14.08
C GLU A 94 0.23 -17.12 -13.95
N GLY A 95 -0.29 -18.20 -13.39
CA GLY A 95 0.44 -19.46 -13.19
C GLY A 95 1.38 -19.50 -11.98
N TYR A 96 1.73 -18.35 -11.39
CA TYR A 96 2.56 -18.28 -10.17
C TYR A 96 1.77 -17.87 -8.93
N GLY A 97 0.77 -17.01 -9.09
CA GLY A 97 0.01 -16.43 -7.97
C GLY A 97 0.82 -15.41 -7.15
N TYR A 98 1.89 -14.85 -7.72
CA TYR A 98 2.61 -13.73 -7.12
C TYR A 98 1.93 -12.42 -7.47
N GLU A 99 1.80 -11.54 -6.49
CA GLU A 99 1.23 -10.21 -6.67
C GLU A 99 2.28 -9.22 -7.19
N TYR A 100 1.86 -8.32 -8.06
CA TYR A 100 2.61 -7.12 -8.44
C TYR A 100 1.65 -5.94 -8.48
N TYR A 101 2.20 -4.74 -8.32
CA TYR A 101 1.40 -3.53 -8.21
C TYR A 101 1.73 -2.56 -9.32
N VAL A 102 0.70 -1.97 -9.92
CA VAL A 102 0.83 -0.93 -10.94
C VAL A 102 0.29 0.36 -10.35
N PHE A 103 1.12 1.41 -10.31
CA PHE A 103 0.67 2.71 -9.85
C PHE A 103 0.24 3.58 -11.03
N GLU A 104 -1.04 3.88 -11.09
CA GLU A 104 -1.61 4.74 -12.13
C GLU A 104 -1.70 6.19 -11.66
N THR A 105 -1.24 7.12 -12.49
CA THR A 105 -1.34 8.55 -12.22
C THR A 105 -1.37 9.34 -13.52
N ASN A 106 -2.17 10.42 -13.51
CA ASN A 106 -2.17 11.45 -14.56
C ASN A 106 -1.09 12.54 -14.31
N GLY A 107 -0.38 12.46 -13.19
CA GLY A 107 0.64 13.41 -12.74
C GLY A 107 0.13 14.72 -12.14
N ASN A 108 -1.19 14.87 -11.98
CA ASN A 108 -1.79 16.01 -11.30
C ASN A 108 -1.46 16.00 -9.81
N VAL A 109 -1.25 17.19 -9.26
CA VAL A 109 -1.00 17.37 -7.83
C VAL A 109 -2.05 18.33 -7.30
N ALA A 110 -2.88 17.83 -6.40
CA ALA A 110 -3.82 18.65 -5.64
C ALA A 110 -3.05 19.37 -4.53
N SER A 111 -3.44 20.60 -4.24
CA SER A 111 -2.82 21.40 -3.18
C SER A 111 -3.84 22.21 -2.40
N THR A 112 -3.57 22.45 -1.12
CA THR A 112 -4.31 23.46 -0.34
C THR A 112 -4.02 24.87 -0.88
N MET A 113 -4.88 25.83 -0.57
CA MET A 113 -4.75 27.23 -1.05
C MET A 113 -4.49 28.21 0.10
N MET A 114 -3.65 27.82 1.06
CA MET A 114 -3.20 28.72 2.13
C MET A 114 -2.20 29.73 1.58
N ALA A 115 -2.21 30.94 2.15
CA ALA A 115 -1.22 31.95 1.83
C ALA A 115 0.15 31.53 2.40
N CYS A 116 1.18 31.51 1.56
CA CYS A 116 2.58 31.29 1.95
C CYS A 116 3.31 32.64 1.99
N PRO A 117 3.48 33.27 3.18
CA PRO A 117 3.91 34.67 3.28
C PRO A 117 5.28 34.95 2.68
N ASP A 118 6.19 33.97 2.77
CA ASP A 118 7.58 34.12 2.34
C ASP A 118 7.86 33.50 0.95
N ASP A 119 6.84 32.92 0.30
CA ASP A 119 6.90 32.18 -0.99
C ASP A 119 8.10 31.22 -1.11
N THR A 120 8.56 30.69 0.03
CA THR A 120 9.71 29.78 0.08
C THR A 120 9.30 28.43 -0.48
N LYS A 121 9.98 27.98 -1.52
CA LYS A 121 9.84 26.62 -2.04
C LYS A 121 10.87 25.68 -1.43
N THR A 122 10.43 24.47 -1.16
CA THR A 122 11.25 23.39 -0.61
C THR A 122 11.02 22.13 -1.42
N GLU A 123 12.08 21.39 -1.70
CA GLU A 123 11.97 20.10 -2.36
C GLU A 123 11.35 19.08 -1.38
N LYS A 124 10.18 18.54 -1.75
CA LYS A 124 9.48 17.51 -0.97
C LYS A 124 9.10 16.35 -1.88
N PHE A 125 9.05 15.15 -1.30
CA PHE A 125 8.51 13.99 -1.95
C PHE A 125 6.98 14.04 -1.88
N ILE A 126 6.33 14.27 -3.02
CA ILE A 126 4.88 14.31 -3.13
C ILE A 126 4.42 12.95 -3.65
N SER A 127 3.72 12.22 -2.79
CA SER A 127 3.21 10.88 -3.07
C SER A 127 1.71 10.87 -3.28
N GLY A 128 1.22 9.81 -3.92
CA GLY A 128 -0.21 9.53 -4.03
C GLY A 128 -0.72 8.74 -2.83
N LYS A 129 -1.88 8.10 -3.00
CA LYS A 129 -2.48 7.26 -1.97
C LYS A 129 -1.55 6.09 -1.64
N ASP A 130 -1.28 5.90 -0.35
CA ASP A 130 -0.47 4.80 0.16
C ASP A 130 -1.18 3.45 -0.07
N HIS A 131 -0.40 2.38 -0.21
CA HIS A 131 -0.90 1.01 -0.25
C HIS A 131 -0.13 0.13 0.74
N PHE A 132 -0.82 -0.76 1.46
CA PHE A 132 -0.22 -1.62 2.47
C PHE A 132 -0.24 -3.06 1.98
N ILE A 133 0.92 -3.71 2.04
CA ILE A 133 1.08 -5.13 1.68
C ILE A 133 1.59 -5.92 2.88
N SER A 134 1.37 -7.23 2.82
CA SER A 134 1.91 -8.16 3.81
C SER A 134 3.44 -8.16 3.77
N TYR A 135 4.07 -8.31 4.93
CA TYR A 135 5.52 -8.46 5.01
C TYR A 135 5.92 -9.89 4.63
N ASN A 136 6.80 -10.03 3.63
CA ASN A 136 7.30 -11.33 3.19
C ASN A 136 8.70 -11.17 2.61
N SER A 137 9.73 -11.58 3.34
CA SER A 137 11.13 -11.46 2.88
C SER A 137 11.52 -12.48 1.80
N LYS A 138 10.70 -13.51 1.59
CA LYS A 138 10.97 -14.60 0.63
C LYS A 138 10.62 -14.21 -0.81
N LEU A 139 9.85 -13.14 -0.98
CA LEU A 139 9.42 -12.63 -2.28
C LEU A 139 9.87 -11.18 -2.43
N THR A 140 10.40 -10.87 -3.61
CA THR A 140 10.52 -9.48 -4.05
C THR A 140 9.20 -9.09 -4.71
N THR A 141 8.60 -8.00 -4.22
CA THR A 141 7.35 -7.46 -4.75
C THR A 141 7.64 -6.41 -5.81
N PRO A 142 7.27 -6.63 -7.08
CA PRO A 142 7.45 -5.63 -8.12
C PRO A 142 6.40 -4.52 -8.04
N VAL A 143 6.85 -3.28 -8.16
CA VAL A 143 5.98 -2.10 -8.26
C VAL A 143 6.30 -1.33 -9.53
N TYR A 144 5.32 -1.23 -10.42
CA TYR A 144 5.41 -0.53 -11.70
C TYR A 144 4.95 0.91 -11.53
N THR A 145 5.74 1.85 -12.04
CA THR A 145 5.42 3.28 -11.98
C THR A 145 5.78 3.97 -13.28
N PRO A 146 5.14 5.09 -13.66
CA PRO A 146 5.52 5.83 -14.86
C PRO A 146 6.94 6.40 -14.77
N GLU A 147 7.55 6.70 -15.91
CA GLU A 147 8.86 7.35 -15.94
C GLU A 147 8.85 8.68 -15.15
N GLY A 148 9.85 8.87 -14.28
CA GLY A 148 10.01 10.07 -13.45
C GLY A 148 9.42 9.98 -12.04
N TYR A 149 8.80 8.85 -11.68
CA TYR A 149 8.35 8.57 -10.32
C TYR A 149 9.33 7.62 -9.60
N GLU A 150 9.32 7.71 -8.27
CA GLU A 150 10.08 6.85 -7.36
C GLU A 150 9.10 6.06 -6.49
N VAL A 151 9.43 4.79 -6.25
CA VAL A 151 8.78 3.96 -5.24
C VAL A 151 9.56 4.09 -3.94
N ARG A 152 8.89 4.47 -2.86
CA ARG A 152 9.41 4.40 -1.50
C ARG A 152 8.58 3.42 -0.69
N PHE A 153 9.22 2.61 0.13
CA PHE A 153 8.52 1.71 1.03
C PHE A 153 8.99 1.93 2.46
N THR A 154 8.05 1.90 3.40
CA THR A 154 8.32 1.99 4.84
C THR A 154 7.87 0.69 5.49
N THR A 155 8.75 0.07 6.27
CA THR A 155 8.36 -1.10 7.06
C THR A 155 7.76 -0.64 8.38
N TRP A 156 6.70 -1.30 8.80
CA TRP A 156 6.01 -1.03 10.06
C TRP A 156 6.14 -2.26 10.95
N SER A 157 6.25 -2.04 12.25
CA SER A 157 6.32 -3.13 13.22
C SER A 157 5.37 -2.91 14.39
N VAL A 158 4.97 -4.00 15.03
CA VAL A 158 4.17 -4.00 16.25
C VAL A 158 4.85 -4.82 17.34
N ASP A 159 4.97 -4.25 18.52
CA ASP A 159 5.56 -4.94 19.68
C ASP A 159 4.54 -5.78 20.43
N SER A 160 3.29 -5.31 20.52
CA SER A 160 2.25 -5.97 21.27
C SER A 160 0.84 -5.65 20.77
N GLU A 161 -0.08 -6.55 21.06
CA GLU A 161 -1.51 -6.41 20.83
C GLU A 161 -2.22 -6.18 22.16
N SER A 162 -3.11 -5.19 22.20
CA SER A 162 -3.89 -4.83 23.38
C SER A 162 -5.37 -5.12 23.16
N ARG A 163 -6.10 -5.39 24.25
CA ARG A 163 -7.56 -5.51 24.21
C ARG A 163 -8.16 -4.13 24.47
N ALA A 164 -9.12 -3.72 23.65
CA ALA A 164 -9.91 -2.53 23.94
C ALA A 164 -10.94 -2.87 25.01
N GLU A 165 -11.23 -1.89 25.86
CA GLU A 165 -12.18 -2.03 26.95
C GLU A 165 -13.39 -1.13 26.70
N GLN A 166 -14.54 -1.52 27.25
CA GLN A 166 -15.74 -0.67 27.19
C GLN A 166 -15.62 0.54 28.13
N GLN A 167 -14.82 0.42 29.19
CA GLN A 167 -14.53 1.47 30.16
C GLN A 167 -13.02 1.53 30.43
N PRO A 168 -12.23 2.05 29.49
CA PRO A 168 -10.78 2.15 29.65
C PRO A 168 -10.39 3.17 30.74
N ASN A 169 -9.18 3.05 31.27
CA ASN A 169 -8.64 4.02 32.23
C ASN A 169 -8.47 5.41 31.58
N ALA A 170 -9.26 6.38 32.04
CA ALA A 170 -9.20 7.77 31.58
C ALA A 170 -7.85 8.47 31.87
N GLU A 171 -7.02 7.94 32.77
CA GLU A 171 -5.69 8.49 33.06
C GLU A 171 -4.70 8.30 31.91
N ILE A 172 -4.96 7.38 30.97
CA ILE A 172 -4.12 7.18 29.78
C ILE A 172 -4.07 8.47 28.94
N ASN A 173 -5.22 9.14 28.80
CA ASN A 173 -5.34 10.45 28.14
C ASN A 173 -6.58 11.18 28.67
N ALA A 174 -6.37 12.05 29.66
CA ALA A 174 -7.45 12.76 30.32
C ALA A 174 -8.16 13.78 29.43
N ASP A 175 -7.49 14.30 28.39
CA ASP A 175 -8.08 15.29 27.49
C ASP A 175 -9.00 14.62 26.47
N ALA A 176 -8.57 13.52 25.85
CA ALA A 176 -9.43 12.69 25.01
C ALA A 176 -10.64 12.15 25.81
N ALA A 177 -10.43 11.77 27.07
CA ALA A 177 -11.52 11.28 27.93
C ALA A 177 -12.64 12.32 28.15
N LYS A 178 -12.31 13.62 28.24
CA LYS A 178 -13.32 14.70 28.36
C LYS A 178 -14.21 14.83 27.13
N LEU A 179 -13.70 14.44 25.95
CA LEU A 179 -14.41 14.50 24.68
C LEU A 179 -15.33 13.29 24.46
N LEU A 180 -15.18 12.19 25.22
CA LEU A 180 -16.01 11.00 25.08
C LEU A 180 -17.52 11.30 25.21
N LYS A 181 -17.90 12.29 26.03
CA LYS A 181 -19.29 12.74 26.20
C LYS A 181 -19.97 13.24 24.91
N SER A 182 -19.17 13.55 23.89
CA SER A 182 -19.65 14.00 22.59
C SER A 182 -20.07 12.84 21.68
N PHE A 183 -19.69 11.62 22.03
CA PHE A 183 -19.99 10.43 21.23
C PHE A 183 -21.24 9.72 21.76
N PRO A 184 -21.98 8.98 20.91
CA PRO A 184 -23.10 8.18 21.37
C PRO A 184 -22.70 7.24 22.51
N GLU A 185 -23.54 7.13 23.53
CA GLU A 185 -23.28 6.25 24.68
C GLU A 185 -23.78 4.82 24.48
N VAL A 186 -24.84 4.67 23.69
CA VAL A 186 -25.52 3.40 23.48
C VAL A 186 -25.92 3.31 22.01
N MET A 187 -25.81 2.09 21.48
CA MET A 187 -26.34 1.71 20.20
C MET A 187 -26.97 0.33 20.34
N ASP A 188 -28.18 0.14 19.80
CA ASP A 188 -28.95 -1.07 20.00
C ASP A 188 -28.24 -2.29 19.40
N ASN A 189 -28.06 -3.34 20.21
CA ASN A 189 -27.33 -4.58 19.87
C ASN A 189 -25.81 -4.45 19.72
N TYR A 190 -25.23 -3.30 20.06
CA TYR A 190 -23.79 -3.09 20.05
C TYR A 190 -23.25 -2.82 21.46
N ASP A 191 -21.98 -3.20 21.67
CA ASP A 191 -21.16 -2.78 22.80
C ASP A 191 -20.22 -1.66 22.33
N ARG A 192 -20.11 -0.60 23.15
CA ARG A 192 -19.21 0.53 22.88
C ARG A 192 -17.84 0.28 23.49
N TYR A 193 -16.83 0.15 22.65
CA TYR A 193 -15.42 0.11 23.02
C TYR A 193 -14.80 1.50 22.86
N VAL A 194 -13.90 1.85 23.77
CA VAL A 194 -13.18 3.13 23.74
C VAL A 194 -11.69 2.85 23.87
N ILE A 195 -10.89 3.51 23.04
CA ILE A 195 -9.43 3.46 23.11
C ILE A 195 -8.93 4.89 23.32
N TYR A 196 -8.23 5.10 24.43
CA TYR A 196 -7.47 6.32 24.68
C TYR A 196 -6.03 6.09 24.25
N LEU A 197 -5.58 6.87 23.28
CA LEU A 197 -4.20 6.82 22.82
C LEU A 197 -3.34 7.79 23.65
N PRO A 198 -2.19 7.37 24.19
CA PRO A 198 -1.29 8.27 24.89
C PRO A 198 -0.73 9.32 23.92
N GLN A 199 -0.53 10.56 24.37
CA GLN A 199 0.08 11.58 23.53
C GLN A 199 1.52 11.22 23.17
N GLN A 200 1.92 11.43 21.91
CA GLN A 200 3.27 11.16 21.43
C GLN A 200 3.84 12.39 20.71
N ASP A 201 5.17 12.54 20.73
CA ASP A 201 5.84 13.66 20.07
C ASP A 201 5.75 13.58 18.54
N ASN A 202 5.77 12.37 17.97
CA ASN A 202 5.69 12.12 16.54
C ASN A 202 4.63 11.06 16.19
N GLU A 203 3.36 11.49 16.19
CA GLU A 203 2.22 10.62 15.86
C GLU A 203 2.18 10.20 14.38
N GLU A 204 2.86 10.94 13.48
CA GLU A 204 2.93 10.58 12.06
C GLU A 204 3.72 9.28 11.81
N ALA A 205 4.64 8.94 12.72
CA ALA A 205 5.37 7.67 12.72
C ALA A 205 4.57 6.52 13.37
N LEU A 206 3.32 6.76 13.76
CA LEU A 206 2.45 5.78 14.38
C LEU A 206 1.18 5.56 13.56
N ARG A 207 0.67 4.33 13.62
CA ARG A 207 -0.64 3.96 13.07
C ARG A 207 -1.39 3.11 14.08
N LEU A 208 -2.72 3.21 14.05
CA LEU A 208 -3.59 2.39 14.88
C LEU A 208 -4.27 1.36 13.97
N GLU A 209 -4.20 0.10 14.35
CA GLU A 209 -5.03 -0.94 13.76
C GLU A 209 -6.03 -1.44 14.80
N VAL A 210 -7.32 -1.37 14.47
CA VAL A 210 -8.41 -1.87 15.30
C VAL A 210 -8.91 -3.17 14.70
N ILE A 211 -8.95 -4.24 15.50
CA ILE A 211 -9.20 -5.61 15.06
C ILE A 211 -10.39 -6.19 15.85
N PRO A 212 -11.57 -6.30 15.26
CA PRO A 212 -12.71 -6.95 15.88
C PRO A 212 -12.59 -8.47 15.71
N GLY A 213 -13.17 -9.21 16.65
CA GLY A 213 -13.18 -10.67 16.57
C GLY A 213 -14.14 -11.29 17.56
N ILE A 214 -14.31 -12.60 17.43
CA ILE A 214 -15.14 -13.42 18.32
C ILE A 214 -14.33 -14.60 18.85
N MET A 215 -14.61 -14.99 20.09
CA MET A 215 -14.09 -16.26 20.63
C MET A 215 -14.95 -17.39 20.08
N LYS A 216 -14.33 -18.32 19.36
CA LYS A 216 -15.01 -19.46 18.74
C LYS A 216 -14.15 -20.72 18.82
N GLU A 217 -14.79 -21.86 19.04
CA GLU A 217 -14.15 -23.15 18.88
C GLU A 217 -13.93 -23.42 17.39
N VAL A 218 -12.67 -23.59 17.01
CA VAL A 218 -12.25 -23.78 15.63
C VAL A 218 -11.29 -24.95 15.53
N ASP A 219 -11.28 -25.58 14.37
CA ASP A 219 -10.38 -26.70 14.08
C ASP A 219 -9.00 -26.22 13.57
N CYS A 220 -8.29 -27.08 12.86
CA CYS A 220 -6.96 -26.80 12.29
C CYS A 220 -6.98 -25.82 11.11
N ASN A 221 -8.15 -25.49 10.55
CA ASN A 221 -8.26 -24.56 9.44
C ASN A 221 -7.93 -23.12 9.87
N THR A 222 -7.52 -22.31 8.89
CA THR A 222 -7.46 -20.86 9.06
C THR A 222 -8.87 -20.32 8.98
N HIS A 223 -9.28 -19.54 9.98
CA HIS A 223 -10.62 -18.98 10.10
C HIS A 223 -10.53 -17.45 10.12
N TRP A 224 -11.49 -16.79 9.48
CA TRP A 224 -11.64 -15.35 9.52
C TRP A 224 -13.11 -14.97 9.68
N LEU A 225 -13.35 -13.96 10.50
CA LEU A 225 -14.68 -13.42 10.78
C LEU A 225 -15.06 -12.48 9.65
N MET A 226 -16.26 -12.67 9.11
CA MET A 226 -16.80 -11.78 8.09
C MET A 226 -17.38 -10.53 8.74
N GLY A 227 -17.08 -9.36 8.16
CA GLY A 227 -17.63 -8.08 8.59
C GLY A 227 -16.81 -6.93 8.05
N GLU A 228 -17.33 -5.72 8.19
CA GLU A 228 -16.70 -4.50 7.71
C GLU A 228 -16.89 -3.34 8.68
N PHE A 229 -16.05 -2.32 8.54
CA PHE A 229 -16.16 -1.09 9.33
C PHE A 229 -16.88 -0.02 8.53
N GLU A 230 -17.91 0.55 9.13
CA GLU A 230 -18.53 1.79 8.70
C GLU A 230 -18.04 2.96 9.58
N THR A 231 -17.77 4.10 8.96
CA THR A 231 -17.39 5.33 9.67
C THR A 231 -18.59 6.26 9.71
N GLU A 232 -18.99 6.64 10.91
CA GLU A 232 -20.11 7.54 11.16
C GLU A 232 -19.62 8.81 11.84
N THR A 233 -20.29 9.93 11.57
CA THR A 233 -19.90 11.24 12.11
C THR A 233 -20.90 11.73 13.14
N VAL A 234 -20.41 12.23 14.27
CA VAL A 234 -21.24 12.89 15.29
C VAL A 234 -21.82 14.19 14.73
N ASP A 235 -23.15 14.24 14.69
CA ASP A 235 -23.94 15.39 14.22
C ASP A 235 -23.49 16.71 14.85
N GLY A 236 -23.12 17.67 13.99
CA GLY A 236 -22.77 19.03 14.39
C GLY A 236 -21.40 19.20 15.08
N MET A 237 -20.63 18.11 15.27
CA MET A 237 -19.28 18.17 15.83
C MET A 237 -18.19 17.78 14.84
N GLY A 238 -18.50 16.90 13.88
CA GLY A 238 -17.52 16.43 12.91
C GLY A 238 -16.50 15.44 13.49
N TYR A 239 -16.82 14.78 14.61
CA TYR A 239 -16.01 13.71 15.17
C TYR A 239 -16.49 12.36 14.62
N ASP A 240 -15.57 11.53 14.18
CA ASP A 240 -15.91 10.23 13.61
C ASP A 240 -15.82 9.12 14.67
N TYR A 241 -16.71 8.14 14.55
CA TYR A 241 -16.67 6.88 15.27
C TYR A 241 -16.89 5.71 14.31
N MET A 242 -16.46 4.52 14.72
CA MET A 242 -16.53 3.33 13.87
C MET A 242 -17.65 2.40 14.35
N VAL A 243 -18.36 1.81 13.41
CA VAL A 243 -19.32 0.72 13.64
C VAL A 243 -18.81 -0.49 12.88
N PHE A 244 -18.60 -1.61 13.58
CA PHE A 244 -18.24 -2.87 12.95
C PHE A 244 -19.49 -3.69 12.68
N GLU A 245 -19.84 -3.87 11.41
CA GLU A 245 -20.99 -4.66 11.01
C GLU A 245 -20.59 -6.12 10.78
N SER A 246 -21.23 -7.03 11.52
CA SER A 246 -21.03 -8.48 11.36
C SER A 246 -22.19 -9.25 11.95
N ASP A 247 -22.55 -10.37 11.31
CA ASP A 247 -23.50 -11.34 11.82
C ASP A 247 -22.84 -12.51 12.58
N GLY A 248 -21.50 -12.48 12.74
CA GLY A 248 -20.73 -13.52 13.41
C GLY A 248 -20.39 -14.72 12.53
N ASN A 249 -20.68 -14.66 11.23
CA ASN A 249 -20.28 -15.70 10.29
C ASN A 249 -18.77 -15.73 10.13
N VAL A 250 -18.24 -16.96 10.11
CA VAL A 250 -16.81 -17.22 9.98
C VAL A 250 -16.61 -18.07 8.75
N ALA A 251 -15.70 -17.65 7.89
CA ALA A 251 -15.20 -18.47 6.80
C ALA A 251 -13.92 -19.17 7.20
N ALA A 252 -13.62 -20.26 6.50
CA ALA A 252 -12.45 -21.06 6.78
C ALA A 252 -11.89 -21.72 5.52
N THR A 253 -10.62 -22.08 5.58
CA THR A 253 -10.03 -23.02 4.62
C THR A 253 -10.72 -24.39 4.69
N ARG A 254 -10.49 -25.26 3.70
CA ARG A 254 -11.09 -26.61 3.63
C ARG A 254 -10.04 -27.70 3.68
N MET A 255 -9.08 -27.58 4.59
CA MET A 255 -8.09 -28.61 4.86
C MET A 255 -8.71 -29.73 5.70
N ALA A 256 -8.23 -30.96 5.52
CA ALA A 256 -8.59 -32.07 6.39
C ALA A 256 -7.91 -31.89 7.76
N CYS A 257 -8.66 -32.04 8.85
CA CYS A 257 -8.14 -32.04 10.22
C CYS A 257 -8.21 -33.46 10.81
N PRO A 258 -7.13 -34.26 10.71
CA PRO A 258 -7.16 -35.69 11.07
C PRO A 258 -7.44 -35.94 12.55
N ASP A 259 -6.97 -35.04 13.42
CA ASP A 259 -7.06 -35.21 14.87
C ASP A 259 -8.41 -34.73 15.46
N ASN A 260 -9.26 -34.08 14.64
CA ASN A 260 -10.53 -33.45 15.06
C ASN A 260 -10.43 -32.61 16.34
N GLU A 261 -9.26 -32.06 16.63
CA GLU A 261 -9.05 -31.17 17.77
C GLU A 261 -9.74 -29.82 17.50
N VAL A 262 -10.55 -29.38 18.46
CA VAL A 262 -11.17 -28.06 18.46
C VAL A 262 -10.62 -27.26 19.63
N VAL A 263 -10.24 -26.02 19.35
CA VAL A 263 -9.66 -25.10 20.33
C VAL A 263 -10.36 -23.77 20.28
N GLU A 264 -10.60 -23.17 21.45
CA GLU A 264 -11.16 -21.83 21.54
C GLU A 264 -10.12 -20.81 21.09
N LYS A 265 -10.38 -20.09 20.00
CA LYS A 265 -9.50 -19.04 19.45
C LYS A 265 -10.27 -17.75 19.22
N PHE A 266 -9.54 -16.64 19.26
CA PHE A 266 -10.00 -15.36 18.76
C PHE A 266 -9.95 -15.38 17.23
N VAL A 267 -11.12 -15.44 16.60
CA VAL A 267 -11.27 -15.35 15.15
C VAL A 267 -11.46 -13.88 14.79
N ALA A 268 -10.44 -13.30 14.18
CA ALA A 268 -10.40 -11.89 13.79
C ALA A 268 -11.12 -11.66 12.46
N ALA A 269 -11.71 -10.48 12.29
CA ALA A 269 -12.06 -9.95 10.97
C ALA A 269 -10.93 -9.06 10.45
N ASP A 270 -11.12 -8.50 9.26
CA ASP A 270 -10.22 -7.48 8.73
C ASP A 270 -10.20 -6.25 9.66
N GLY A 271 -8.98 -5.79 9.95
CA GLY A 271 -8.77 -4.65 10.84
C GLY A 271 -8.93 -3.32 10.12
N ASN A 272 -9.39 -2.30 10.84
CA ASN A 272 -9.31 -0.93 10.37
C ASN A 272 -7.91 -0.37 10.67
N PHE A 273 -7.11 -0.12 9.63
CA PHE A 273 -5.77 0.45 9.76
C PHE A 273 -5.82 1.95 9.45
N GLY A 274 -5.65 2.78 10.49
CA GLY A 274 -5.86 4.21 10.45
C GLY A 274 -4.71 5.03 11.05
N ARG A 275 -4.87 6.34 11.00
CA ARG A 275 -3.93 7.28 11.62
C ARG A 275 -3.97 7.14 13.14
N TYR A 276 -2.80 7.30 13.76
CA TYR A 276 -2.71 7.53 15.19
C TYR A 276 -3.07 9.00 15.46
N ASN A 277 -4.02 9.24 16.36
CA ASN A 277 -4.41 10.59 16.77
C ASN A 277 -4.80 10.59 18.25
N SER A 278 -3.93 11.10 19.12
CA SER A 278 -4.21 11.14 20.56
C SER A 278 -5.18 12.25 20.98
N GLN A 279 -5.54 13.17 20.07
CA GLN A 279 -6.40 14.30 20.40
C GLN A 279 -7.86 13.92 20.59
N LEU A 280 -8.28 12.76 20.06
CA LEU A 280 -9.64 12.25 20.15
C LEU A 280 -9.64 10.81 20.68
N PRO A 281 -10.66 10.42 21.46
CA PRO A 281 -10.85 9.02 21.78
C PRO A 281 -11.29 8.26 20.52
N VAL A 282 -10.78 7.05 20.34
CA VAL A 282 -11.27 6.17 19.28
C VAL A 282 -12.46 5.39 19.83
N VAL A 283 -13.64 5.64 19.27
CA VAL A 283 -14.90 5.03 19.70
C VAL A 283 -15.34 4.02 18.65
N VAL A 284 -15.59 2.79 19.10
CA VAL A 284 -15.94 1.67 18.22
C VAL A 284 -17.14 0.93 18.77
N PHE A 285 -18.20 0.80 17.98
CA PHE A 285 -19.33 -0.06 18.27
C PHE A 285 -19.12 -1.40 17.59
N ALA A 286 -19.12 -2.49 18.37
CA ALA A 286 -19.07 -3.85 17.85
C ALA A 286 -20.29 -4.64 18.34
N PRO A 287 -20.82 -5.64 17.59
CA PRO A 287 -22.01 -6.36 18.00
C PRO A 287 -21.79 -7.04 19.35
N LYS A 288 -22.85 -7.15 20.16
CA LYS A 288 -22.75 -7.71 21.51
C LYS A 288 -22.11 -9.10 21.51
N GLY A 289 -21.15 -9.30 22.41
CA GLY A 289 -20.39 -10.56 22.54
C GLY A 289 -19.12 -10.63 21.67
N PHE A 290 -18.86 -9.64 20.83
CA PHE A 290 -17.61 -9.49 20.10
C PHE A 290 -16.56 -8.86 21.00
N GLN A 291 -15.30 -9.19 20.76
CA GLN A 291 -14.15 -8.61 21.42
C GLN A 291 -13.41 -7.70 20.44
N LEU A 292 -12.86 -6.61 20.95
CA LEU A 292 -12.07 -5.69 20.16
C LEU A 292 -10.63 -5.68 20.66
N LYS A 293 -9.69 -5.83 19.74
CA LYS A 293 -8.26 -5.67 19.99
C LYS A 293 -7.73 -4.51 19.18
N TYR A 294 -6.56 -4.02 19.55
CA TYR A 294 -5.87 -3.01 18.77
C TYR A 294 -4.37 -3.17 18.86
N LYS A 295 -3.69 -2.65 17.83
CA LYS A 295 -2.24 -2.63 17.69
C LYS A 295 -1.80 -1.21 17.37
N VAL A 296 -0.75 -0.76 18.03
CA VAL A 296 -0.06 0.48 17.66
C VAL A 296 1.16 0.08 16.85
N TRP A 297 1.17 0.50 15.59
CA TRP A 297 2.23 0.22 14.64
C TRP A 297 3.21 1.38 14.61
N THR A 298 4.49 1.07 14.62
CA THR A 298 5.57 2.05 14.55
C THR A 298 6.27 1.95 13.21
N ALA A 299 6.47 3.11 12.56
CA ALA A 299 7.25 3.21 11.34
C ALA A 299 8.73 2.96 11.64
N ASN A 300 9.33 2.07 10.89
CA ASN A 300 10.78 1.87 10.84
C ASN A 300 11.35 2.66 9.65
N ASP A 301 12.46 2.20 9.10
CA ASP A 301 13.15 2.86 8.01
C ASP A 301 12.31 2.89 6.71
N THR A 302 12.32 4.07 6.08
CA THR A 302 11.85 4.27 4.71
C THR A 302 13.02 4.05 3.74
N GLN A 303 12.79 3.22 2.73
CA GLN A 303 13.75 2.90 1.69
C GLN A 303 13.21 3.32 0.32
N VAL A 304 14.11 3.66 -0.59
CA VAL A 304 13.79 3.84 -2.01
C VAL A 304 13.98 2.50 -2.69
N ALA A 305 12.97 2.02 -3.41
CA ALA A 305 13.06 0.77 -4.15
C ALA A 305 13.97 0.92 -5.37
N ASP A 306 14.77 -0.12 -5.63
CA ASP A 306 15.69 -0.13 -6.76
C ASP A 306 14.94 -0.32 -8.08
N LYS A 307 15.33 0.44 -9.11
CA LYS A 307 14.87 0.21 -10.49
C LYS A 307 15.43 -1.10 -11.01
N MET A 308 14.63 -1.82 -11.79
CA MET A 308 14.99 -3.09 -12.42
C MET A 308 15.47 -2.95 -13.85
#